data_AF-A0AAW7WL29-F1
#
_entry.id   AF-A0AAW7WL29-F1
#
_cell.length_a   1.000
_cell.length_b   1.000
_cell.length_c   1.000
_cell.angle_alpha   90.00
_cell.angle_beta   90.00
_cell.angle_gamma   90.00
#
_symmetry.space_group_name_H-M   'P 1'
#
loop_
_entity.id
_entity.type
_entity.pdbx_description
1 polymer ?
#
loop_
_entity_poly.entity_id
_entity_poly.type
_entity_poly.pdbx_seq_one_letter_code
_entity_poly.pdbx_strand_id
1 'polypeptide(L)'
;MIQTLLDDIKAYFDAKANPTEEEQQLKQRLSEGYFPITSVHRDDLQGAGFDMERISDDDMKELADKMANDYCEQLFWESMEIIAEILGFPKKKNPVCPKCESENIRYDIHENQFHCDACTQTWDDKIYVLVEFPEDTSSFEKTGYLSWNSEDNGALYVSEEEYIRHNGKSPSRDKCYRAVCWPDSQKYMDTKGCELIQDEDALQEFGSSAYWVPLSLIK
;
A
#
# COMPACT_ATOMS: atom_id res chain seq x y z
N MET A 1 -6.56 6.23 26.08
CA MET A 1 -5.83 5.70 27.26
C MET A 1 -4.87 4.60 26.85
N ILE A 2 -5.31 3.51 26.19
CA ILE A 2 -4.41 2.44 25.73
C ILE A 2 -3.40 2.92 24.68
N GLN A 3 -3.84 3.64 23.64
CA GLN A 3 -2.91 4.20 22.65
C GLN A 3 -1.85 5.08 23.31
N THR A 4 -2.24 5.96 24.23
CA THR A 4 -1.31 6.81 25.00
C THR A 4 -0.27 5.98 25.76
N LEU A 5 -0.70 4.89 26.41
CA LEU A 5 0.23 3.99 27.08
C LEU A 5 1.20 3.31 26.09
N LEU A 6 0.71 2.86 24.93
CA LEU A 6 1.56 2.27 23.89
C LEU A 6 2.57 3.30 23.33
N ASP A 7 2.14 4.54 23.14
CA ASP A 7 3.00 5.64 22.70
C ASP A 7 4.08 5.95 23.75
N ASP A 8 3.71 6.01 25.03
CA ASP A 8 4.65 6.23 26.14
C ASP A 8 5.68 5.09 26.26
N ILE A 9 5.24 3.82 26.11
CA ILE A 9 6.12 2.65 26.10
C ILE A 9 7.06 2.69 24.89
N LYS A 10 6.55 3.05 23.71
CA LYS A 10 7.36 3.19 22.51
C LYS A 10 8.42 4.29 22.69
N ALA A 11 8.02 5.46 23.19
CA ALA A 11 8.95 6.55 23.49
C ALA A 11 10.02 6.15 24.51
N TYR A 12 9.65 5.36 25.53
CA TYR A 12 10.59 4.81 26.50
C TYR A 12 11.65 3.92 25.84
N PHE A 13 11.26 3.00 24.96
CA PHE A 13 12.23 2.15 24.24
C PHE A 13 13.03 2.92 23.20
N ASP A 14 12.44 3.91 22.53
CA ASP A 14 13.13 4.76 21.55
C ASP A 14 14.23 5.60 22.18
N ALA A 15 14.07 6.01 23.44
CA ALA A 15 15.06 6.79 24.17
C ALA A 15 16.25 5.97 24.71
N LYS A 16 16.23 4.63 24.61
CA LYS A 16 17.31 3.79 25.14
C LYS A 16 18.52 3.76 24.20
N ALA A 17 19.69 4.15 24.74
CA ALA A 17 20.94 4.17 23.99
C ALA A 17 21.49 2.78 23.61
N ASN A 18 21.29 1.77 24.48
CA ASN A 18 21.77 0.39 24.28
C ASN A 18 20.67 -0.62 24.64
N PRO A 19 19.65 -0.81 23.78
CA PRO A 19 18.57 -1.76 24.03
C PRO A 19 19.05 -3.21 23.90
N THR A 20 18.56 -4.06 24.79
CA THR A 20 18.70 -5.53 24.69
C THR A 20 17.96 -6.08 23.47
N GLU A 21 18.21 -7.34 23.11
CA GLU A 21 17.54 -7.98 21.97
C GLU A 21 16.03 -8.07 22.19
N GLU A 22 15.59 -8.39 23.40
CA GLU A 22 14.16 -8.43 23.75
C GLU A 22 13.50 -7.05 23.62
N GLU A 23 14.20 -5.99 24.04
CA GLU A 23 13.70 -4.61 23.91
C GLU A 23 13.63 -4.16 22.45
N GLN A 24 14.57 -4.60 21.60
CA GLN A 24 14.50 -4.36 20.16
C GLN A 24 13.29 -5.08 19.53
N GLN A 25 13.02 -6.32 19.93
CA GLN A 25 11.84 -7.06 19.48
C GLN A 25 10.53 -6.39 19.91
N LEU A 26 10.44 -5.91 21.16
CA LEU A 26 9.27 -5.17 21.63
C LEU A 26 9.08 -3.85 20.87
N LYS A 27 10.16 -3.11 20.63
CA LYS A 27 10.13 -1.89 19.82
C LYS A 27 9.66 -2.14 18.38
N GLN A 28 10.09 -3.25 17.78
CA GLN A 28 9.62 -3.67 16.47
C GLN A 28 8.12 -3.95 16.49
N ARG A 29 7.63 -4.72 17.46
CA ARG A 29 6.21 -5.03 17.63
C ARG A 29 5.33 -3.79 17.82
N LEU A 30 5.80 -2.83 18.63
CA LEU A 30 5.14 -1.53 18.82
C LEU A 30 5.10 -0.66 17.55
N SER A 31 5.81 -1.07 16.49
CA SER A 31 5.91 -0.35 15.22
C SER A 31 5.22 -1.07 14.05
N GLU A 32 4.50 -2.17 14.31
CA GLU A 32 3.79 -2.98 13.29
C GLU A 32 2.54 -2.29 12.70
N GLY A 33 2.22 -1.06 13.13
CA GLY A 33 1.14 -0.25 12.55
C GLY A 33 -0.26 -0.58 13.07
N TYR A 34 -0.37 -1.30 14.18
CA TYR A 34 -1.65 -1.58 14.84
C TYR A 34 -2.14 -0.39 15.67
N PHE A 35 -3.43 -0.08 15.55
CA PHE A 35 -4.12 0.92 16.36
C PHE A 35 -5.26 0.25 17.15
N PRO A 36 -5.31 0.38 18.49
CA PRO A 36 -6.33 -0.23 19.32
C PRO A 36 -7.66 0.51 19.14
N ILE A 37 -8.73 -0.25 18.89
CA ILE A 37 -10.08 0.29 18.65
C ILE A 37 -10.93 0.34 19.93
N THR A 38 -10.83 -0.68 20.80
CA THR A 38 -11.61 -0.78 22.04
C THR A 38 -10.94 -1.68 23.08
N SER A 39 -11.51 -1.73 24.29
CA SER A 39 -11.10 -2.60 25.41
C SER A 39 -12.26 -2.84 26.36
N VAL A 40 -12.25 -4.00 27.04
CA VAL A 40 -13.15 -4.31 28.16
C VAL A 40 -12.43 -4.16 29.51
N HIS A 41 -13.10 -3.57 30.48
CA HIS A 41 -12.61 -3.36 31.84
C HIS A 41 -13.47 -4.11 32.87
N ARG A 42 -12.90 -4.38 34.05
CA ARG A 42 -13.61 -5.04 35.16
C ARG A 42 -14.84 -4.25 35.62
N ASP A 43 -14.74 -2.92 35.58
CA ASP A 43 -15.84 -2.02 35.95
C ASP A 43 -17.02 -2.11 34.97
N ASP A 44 -16.80 -2.48 33.71
CA ASP A 44 -17.88 -2.66 32.73
C ASP A 44 -18.79 -3.83 33.14
N LEU A 45 -18.16 -4.95 33.55
CA LEU A 45 -18.87 -6.11 34.07
C LEU A 45 -19.53 -5.83 35.42
N GLN A 46 -18.83 -5.13 36.33
CA GLN A 46 -19.41 -4.72 37.60
C GLN A 46 -20.65 -3.83 37.39
N GLY A 47 -20.55 -2.86 36.49
CA GLY A 47 -21.66 -1.98 36.11
C GLY A 47 -22.83 -2.71 35.48
N ALA A 48 -22.57 -3.79 34.75
CA ALA A 48 -23.58 -4.70 34.21
C ALA A 48 -24.15 -5.70 35.25
N GLY A 49 -23.62 -5.70 36.49
CA GLY A 49 -24.12 -6.51 37.61
C GLY A 49 -23.50 -7.90 37.74
N PHE A 50 -22.38 -8.16 37.06
CA PHE A 50 -21.63 -9.42 37.23
C PHE A 50 -20.85 -9.43 38.55
N ASP A 51 -20.73 -10.63 39.14
CA ASP A 51 -20.01 -10.86 40.38
C ASP A 51 -18.49 -10.94 40.14
N MET A 52 -17.81 -9.81 40.37
CA MET A 52 -16.38 -9.68 40.11
C MET A 52 -15.50 -10.56 41.01
N GLU A 53 -15.98 -11.01 42.18
CA GLU A 53 -15.22 -11.91 43.06
C GLU A 53 -15.02 -13.30 42.44
N ARG A 54 -15.85 -13.64 41.44
CA ARG A 54 -15.84 -14.93 40.74
C ARG A 54 -15.19 -14.89 39.37
N ILE A 55 -14.68 -13.74 38.94
CA ILE A 55 -14.15 -13.53 37.61
C ILE A 55 -12.64 -13.32 37.69
N SER A 56 -11.91 -14.31 37.20
CA SER A 56 -10.44 -14.29 37.15
C SER A 56 -9.92 -13.39 36.02
N ASP A 57 -8.62 -13.17 35.99
CA ASP A 57 -7.99 -12.46 34.86
C ASP A 57 -8.04 -13.27 33.56
N ASP A 58 -8.05 -14.60 33.65
CA ASP A 58 -8.17 -15.46 32.46
C ASP A 58 -9.58 -15.42 31.88
N ASP A 59 -10.62 -15.32 32.73
CA ASP A 59 -11.99 -15.08 32.28
C ASP A 59 -12.12 -13.72 31.56
N MET A 60 -11.46 -12.68 32.07
CA MET A 60 -11.44 -11.36 31.42
C MET A 60 -10.74 -11.39 30.06
N LYS A 61 -9.65 -12.16 29.93
CA LYS A 61 -8.97 -12.37 28.64
C LYS A 61 -9.88 -13.11 27.66
N GLU A 62 -10.52 -14.20 28.10
CA GLU A 62 -11.45 -14.96 27.26
C GLU A 62 -12.62 -14.08 26.81
N LEU A 63 -13.16 -13.24 27.69
CA LEU A 63 -14.19 -12.27 27.33
C LEU A 63 -13.68 -11.28 26.27
N ALA A 64 -12.50 -10.69 26.47
CA ALA A 64 -11.91 -9.76 25.52
C ALA A 64 -11.72 -10.41 24.14
N ASP A 65 -11.21 -11.65 24.09
CA ASP A 65 -11.03 -12.42 22.86
C ASP A 65 -12.37 -12.69 22.16
N LYS A 66 -13.42 -13.07 22.90
CA LYS A 66 -14.76 -13.28 22.33
C LYS A 66 -15.39 -11.98 21.82
N MET A 67 -15.24 -10.88 22.55
CA MET A 67 -15.73 -9.57 22.10
C MET A 67 -14.99 -9.10 20.84
N ALA A 68 -13.68 -9.33 20.75
CA ALA A 68 -12.90 -9.00 19.57
C ALA A 68 -13.39 -9.80 18.35
N ASN A 69 -13.61 -11.10 18.49
CA ASN A 69 -14.16 -11.94 17.42
C ASN A 69 -15.55 -11.47 16.99
N ASP A 70 -16.46 -11.23 17.95
CA ASP A 70 -17.82 -10.78 17.68
C ASP A 70 -17.83 -9.44 16.91
N TYR A 71 -17.03 -8.47 17.34
CA TYR A 71 -16.88 -7.20 16.64
C TYR A 71 -16.33 -7.38 15.22
N CYS A 72 -15.35 -8.27 15.05
CA CYS A 72 -14.76 -8.59 13.75
C CYS A 72 -15.77 -9.22 12.79
N GLU A 73 -16.63 -10.11 13.29
CA GLU A 73 -17.67 -10.81 12.52
C GLU A 73 -18.85 -9.91 12.16
N GLN A 74 -19.26 -9.01 13.06
CA GLN A 74 -20.50 -8.25 12.89
C GLN A 74 -20.31 -6.87 12.26
N LEU A 75 -19.27 -6.11 12.64
CA LEU A 75 -19.26 -4.66 12.42
C LEU A 75 -17.94 -4.09 11.93
N PHE A 76 -16.81 -4.76 12.18
CA PHE A 76 -15.47 -4.20 11.98
C PHE A 76 -15.27 -3.69 10.55
N TRP A 77 -15.52 -4.55 9.56
CA TRP A 77 -15.20 -4.25 8.16
C TRP A 77 -16.04 -3.09 7.61
N GLU A 78 -17.35 -3.13 7.83
CA GLU A 78 -18.26 -2.07 7.39
C GLU A 78 -17.98 -0.74 8.11
N SER A 79 -17.78 -0.79 9.43
CA SER A 79 -17.49 0.40 10.22
C SER A 79 -16.17 1.04 9.81
N MET A 80 -15.13 0.24 9.54
CA MET A 80 -13.82 0.73 9.11
C MET A 80 -13.94 1.55 7.82
N GLU A 81 -14.63 1.02 6.80
CA GLU A 81 -14.80 1.73 5.53
C GLU A 81 -15.63 3.01 5.70
N ILE A 82 -16.78 2.93 6.36
CA ILE A 82 -17.68 4.08 6.56
C ILE A 82 -16.97 5.20 7.34
N ILE A 83 -16.26 4.84 8.42
CA ILE A 83 -15.56 5.83 9.25
C ILE A 83 -14.38 6.43 8.49
N ALA A 84 -13.63 5.64 7.74
CA ALA A 84 -12.54 6.16 6.89
C ALA A 84 -13.06 7.16 5.85
N GLU A 85 -14.22 6.89 5.25
CA GLU A 85 -14.88 7.80 4.31
C GLU A 85 -15.36 9.09 5.00
N ILE A 86 -15.96 9.00 6.19
CA ILE A 86 -16.37 10.16 7.00
C ILE A 86 -15.16 11.04 7.37
N LEU A 87 -14.02 10.42 7.69
CA LEU A 87 -12.77 11.12 7.97
C LEU A 87 -12.10 11.68 6.72
N GLY A 88 -12.62 11.38 5.53
CA GLY A 88 -12.06 11.83 4.26
C GLY A 88 -10.72 11.18 3.92
N PHE A 89 -10.46 9.97 4.41
CA PHE A 89 -9.24 9.26 4.04
C PHE A 89 -9.27 8.92 2.54
N PRO A 90 -8.14 9.11 1.84
CA PRO A 90 -8.09 8.86 0.41
C PRO A 90 -8.28 7.35 0.14
N LYS A 91 -9.38 6.98 -0.50
CA LYS A 91 -9.59 5.65 -1.08
C LYS A 91 -9.02 5.69 -2.50
N LYS A 92 -8.10 4.78 -2.82
CA LYS A 92 -7.75 4.53 -4.23
C LYS A 92 -9.05 4.17 -4.96
N LYS A 93 -9.26 4.70 -6.17
CA LYS A 93 -10.46 4.37 -6.97
C LYS A 93 -10.61 2.86 -7.04
N ASN A 94 -11.84 2.36 -6.96
CA ASN A 94 -12.11 0.94 -7.17
C ASN A 94 -11.53 0.54 -8.54
N PRO A 95 -10.58 -0.40 -8.57
CA PRO A 95 -9.96 -0.79 -9.82
C PRO A 95 -11.02 -1.47 -10.69
N VAL A 96 -11.13 -1.02 -11.93
CA VAL A 96 -11.87 -1.74 -12.97
C VAL A 96 -10.87 -2.44 -13.86
N CYS A 97 -11.24 -3.57 -14.46
CA CYS A 97 -10.34 -4.25 -15.37
C CYS A 97 -9.98 -3.33 -16.54
N PRO A 98 -8.69 -3.00 -16.78
CA PRO A 98 -8.33 -2.12 -17.88
C PRO A 98 -8.74 -2.70 -19.24
N LYS A 99 -8.85 -4.03 -19.36
CA LYS A 99 -9.18 -4.70 -20.63
C LYS A 99 -10.68 -4.84 -20.90
N CYS A 100 -11.51 -5.03 -19.86
CA CYS A 100 -12.92 -5.39 -20.04
C CYS A 100 -13.90 -4.63 -19.14
N GLU A 101 -13.41 -3.64 -18.37
CA GLU A 101 -14.19 -2.77 -17.49
C GLU A 101 -14.94 -3.47 -16.35
N SER A 102 -14.79 -4.79 -16.20
CA SER A 102 -15.35 -5.55 -15.08
C SER A 102 -14.83 -5.05 -13.73
N GLU A 103 -15.75 -4.86 -12.78
CA GLU A 103 -15.46 -4.57 -11.37
C GLU A 103 -15.08 -5.82 -10.55
N ASN A 104 -15.25 -7.02 -11.13
CA ASN A 104 -14.88 -8.28 -10.49
C ASN A 104 -13.35 -8.50 -10.48
N ILE A 105 -12.68 -7.76 -9.61
CA ILE A 105 -11.22 -7.70 -9.46
C ILE A 105 -10.81 -8.25 -8.10
N ARG A 106 -9.85 -9.18 -8.10
CA ARG A 106 -9.14 -9.61 -6.89
C ARG A 106 -7.72 -9.04 -6.90
N TYR A 107 -7.25 -8.62 -5.73
CA TYR A 107 -5.86 -8.20 -5.55
C TYR A 107 -5.09 -9.32 -4.84
N ASP A 108 -4.02 -9.80 -5.46
CA ASP A 108 -3.10 -10.78 -4.89
C ASP A 108 -1.97 -10.06 -4.16
N ILE A 109 -1.99 -10.15 -2.83
CA ILE A 109 -1.02 -9.50 -1.95
C ILE A 109 0.39 -10.10 -2.06
N HIS A 110 0.53 -11.36 -2.50
CA HIS A 110 1.82 -12.04 -2.59
C HIS A 110 2.53 -11.70 -3.89
N GLU A 111 1.78 -11.57 -4.98
CA GLU A 111 2.32 -11.16 -6.29
C GLU A 111 2.30 -9.64 -6.50
N ASN A 112 1.62 -8.90 -5.62
CA ASN A 112 1.34 -7.45 -5.76
C ASN A 112 0.69 -7.15 -7.12
N GLN A 113 -0.31 -7.94 -7.51
CA GLN A 113 -1.00 -7.82 -8.80
C GLN A 113 -2.52 -7.84 -8.64
N PHE A 114 -3.20 -7.13 -9.53
CA PHE A 114 -4.64 -7.26 -9.73
C PHE A 114 -4.91 -8.38 -10.73
N HIS A 115 -5.98 -9.12 -10.50
CA HIS A 115 -6.52 -10.11 -11.43
C HIS A 115 -7.98 -9.81 -11.69
N CYS A 116 -8.36 -9.80 -12.96
CA CYS A 116 -9.76 -9.75 -13.36
C CYS A 116 -10.30 -11.17 -13.48
N ASP A 117 -11.31 -11.50 -12.67
CA ASP A 117 -11.91 -12.84 -12.71
C ASP A 117 -12.86 -13.04 -13.90
N ALA A 118 -13.22 -11.96 -14.62
CA ALA A 118 -14.05 -12.03 -15.81
C ALA A 118 -13.25 -12.35 -17.09
N CYS A 119 -12.06 -11.76 -17.28
CA CYS A 119 -11.27 -11.90 -18.51
C CYS A 119 -9.84 -12.41 -18.29
N THR A 120 -9.51 -12.78 -17.05
CA THR A 120 -8.20 -13.29 -16.60
C THR A 120 -7.03 -12.33 -16.82
N GLN A 121 -7.28 -11.04 -17.10
CA GLN A 121 -6.24 -10.03 -17.22
C GLN A 121 -5.55 -9.82 -15.86
N THR A 122 -4.23 -9.71 -15.88
CA THR A 122 -3.43 -9.33 -14.71
C THR A 122 -2.67 -8.03 -14.98
N TRP A 123 -2.46 -7.22 -13.95
CA TRP A 123 -1.66 -5.99 -14.02
C TRP A 123 -1.18 -5.55 -12.64
N ASP A 124 -0.11 -4.77 -12.57
CA ASP A 124 0.46 -4.16 -11.37
C ASP A 124 0.31 -2.63 -11.47
N ASP A 125 -0.28 -2.01 -10.44
CA ASP A 125 -0.50 -0.55 -10.40
C ASP A 125 0.79 0.27 -10.23
N LYS A 126 1.94 -0.40 -10.09
CA LYS A 126 3.27 0.23 -9.94
C LYS A 126 4.15 0.05 -11.17
N ILE A 127 3.68 -0.65 -12.21
CA ILE A 127 4.42 -0.85 -13.46
C ILE A 127 4.05 0.26 -14.45
N TYR A 128 5.09 0.81 -15.09
CA TYR A 128 4.98 1.78 -16.17
C TYR A 128 5.63 1.21 -17.43
N VAL A 129 5.06 1.51 -18.59
CA VAL A 129 5.47 1.04 -19.90
C VAL A 129 6.06 2.22 -20.65
N LEU A 130 7.29 2.08 -21.14
CA LEU A 130 7.88 3.05 -22.07
C LEU A 130 7.23 2.89 -23.44
N VAL A 131 6.42 3.87 -23.83
CA VAL A 131 5.76 3.96 -25.14
C VAL A 131 6.53 4.98 -25.98
N GLU A 132 7.02 4.53 -27.13
CA GLU A 132 7.85 5.30 -28.06
C GLU A 132 7.55 4.86 -29.50
N PHE A 133 7.99 5.65 -30.48
CA PHE A 133 7.82 5.36 -31.90
C PHE A 133 8.27 3.92 -32.24
N PRO A 134 7.46 3.13 -33.00
CA PRO A 134 6.31 3.54 -33.79
C PRO A 134 4.93 3.44 -33.08
N GLU A 135 4.89 3.22 -31.77
CA GLU A 135 3.62 3.22 -31.02
C GLU A 135 3.05 4.65 -30.91
N ASP A 136 1.73 4.78 -30.94
CA ASP A 136 1.04 6.07 -30.86
C ASP A 136 1.02 6.55 -29.41
N THR A 137 1.69 7.67 -29.15
CA THR A 137 1.75 8.29 -27.81
C THR A 137 0.66 9.35 -27.59
N SER A 138 -0.05 9.78 -28.64
CA SER A 138 -1.02 10.88 -28.58
C SER A 138 -2.16 10.62 -27.60
N SER A 139 -2.55 9.36 -27.45
CA SER A 139 -3.61 8.93 -26.53
C SER A 139 -3.21 9.00 -25.05
N PHE A 140 -1.91 9.14 -24.76
CA PHE A 140 -1.36 9.15 -23.41
C PHE A 140 -0.82 10.52 -22.97
N GLU A 141 -0.88 11.57 -23.81
CA GLU A 141 -0.33 12.90 -23.50
C GLU A 141 -0.81 13.52 -22.18
N LYS A 142 -1.98 13.09 -21.69
CA LYS A 142 -2.57 13.59 -20.43
C LYS A 142 -2.29 12.72 -19.21
N THR A 143 -1.79 11.51 -19.41
CA THR A 143 -1.71 10.47 -18.37
C THR A 143 -0.34 9.80 -18.28
N GLY A 144 0.52 9.98 -19.28
CA GLY A 144 1.90 9.52 -19.27
C GLY A 144 2.86 10.61 -18.84
N TYR A 145 4.03 10.20 -18.35
CA TYR A 145 5.12 11.10 -17.97
C TYR A 145 6.20 11.11 -19.04
N LEU A 146 6.81 12.27 -19.31
CA LEU A 146 7.84 12.40 -20.34
C LEU A 146 9.08 11.56 -20.02
N SER A 147 9.58 10.84 -21.04
CA SER A 147 10.93 10.29 -21.02
C SER A 147 11.92 11.33 -21.55
N TRP A 148 12.85 11.74 -20.69
CA TRP A 148 13.90 12.71 -20.97
C TRP A 148 15.15 12.09 -21.58
N ASN A 149 15.34 10.78 -21.39
CA ASN A 149 16.51 10.07 -21.91
C ASN A 149 16.23 9.34 -23.24
N SER A 150 14.98 9.30 -23.71
CA SER A 150 14.66 8.70 -25.01
C SER A 150 15.16 9.57 -26.17
N GLU A 151 15.55 8.93 -27.27
CA GLU A 151 15.84 9.62 -28.53
C GLU A 151 14.56 10.08 -29.25
N ASP A 152 13.41 9.50 -28.87
CA ASP A 152 12.10 9.92 -29.31
C ASP A 152 11.54 11.00 -28.36
N ASN A 153 11.45 12.24 -28.84
CA ASN A 153 10.92 13.38 -28.08
C ASN A 153 9.44 13.20 -27.68
N GLY A 154 8.72 12.25 -28.28
CA GLY A 154 7.35 11.91 -27.93
C GLY A 154 7.21 10.75 -26.95
N ALA A 155 8.31 10.19 -26.44
CA ALA A 155 8.28 9.01 -25.59
C ALA A 155 7.71 9.30 -24.19
N LEU A 156 6.84 8.40 -23.73
CA LEU A 156 6.12 8.52 -22.46
C LEU A 156 6.24 7.23 -21.63
N TYR A 157 6.38 7.39 -20.32
CA TYR A 157 6.10 6.33 -19.34
C TYR A 157 4.61 6.36 -18.98
N VAL A 158 3.91 5.30 -19.32
CA VAL A 158 2.45 5.17 -19.16
C VAL A 158 2.17 4.03 -18.18
N SER A 159 1.21 4.17 -17.26
CA SER A 159 0.89 3.04 -16.36
C SER A 159 0.49 1.79 -17.15
N GLU A 160 0.81 0.60 -16.62
CA GLU A 160 0.42 -0.67 -17.25
C GLU A 160 -1.10 -0.75 -17.44
N GLU A 161 -1.86 -0.18 -16.50
CA GLU A 161 -3.32 -0.07 -16.59
C GLU A 161 -3.78 0.73 -17.83
N GLU A 162 -3.26 1.95 -18.03
CA GLU A 162 -3.61 2.78 -19.19
C GLU A 162 -3.15 2.14 -20.51
N TYR A 163 -1.96 1.53 -20.52
CA TYR A 163 -1.46 0.80 -21.68
C TYR A 163 -2.41 -0.34 -22.08
N ILE A 164 -2.81 -1.18 -21.12
CA ILE A 164 -3.74 -2.29 -21.39
C ILE A 164 -5.10 -1.75 -21.84
N ARG A 165 -5.58 -0.65 -21.24
CA ARG A 165 -6.86 -0.05 -21.59
C ARG A 165 -6.90 0.44 -23.03
N HIS A 166 -5.83 1.07 -23.48
CA HIS A 166 -5.77 1.59 -24.83
C HIS A 166 -5.46 0.50 -25.87
N ASN A 167 -4.53 -0.42 -25.54
CA ASN A 167 -4.00 -1.38 -26.51
C ASN A 167 -4.71 -2.75 -26.47
N GLY A 168 -5.53 -3.01 -25.44
CA GLY A 168 -6.27 -4.27 -25.24
C GLY A 168 -5.41 -5.49 -24.88
N LYS A 169 -4.12 -5.29 -24.60
CA LYS A 169 -3.14 -6.36 -24.35
C LYS A 169 -2.10 -5.92 -23.32
N SER A 170 -1.53 -6.89 -22.61
CA SER A 170 -0.41 -6.64 -21.71
C SER A 170 0.83 -6.15 -22.47
N PRO A 171 1.63 -5.25 -21.87
CA PRO A 171 2.88 -4.78 -22.46
C PRO A 171 3.94 -5.88 -22.50
N SER A 172 4.99 -5.65 -23.30
CA SER A 172 6.19 -6.48 -23.25
C SER A 172 7.03 -6.11 -22.02
N ARG A 173 7.51 -7.13 -21.29
CA ARG A 173 8.20 -6.97 -20.00
C ARG A 173 9.52 -6.19 -20.09
N ASP A 174 10.18 -6.22 -21.25
CA ASP A 174 11.42 -5.47 -21.53
C ASP A 174 11.18 -3.96 -21.68
N LYS A 175 9.94 -3.54 -21.98
CA LYS A 175 9.52 -2.14 -22.02
C LYS A 175 8.97 -1.63 -20.68
N CYS A 176 8.96 -2.48 -19.65
CA CYS A 176 8.34 -2.17 -18.37
C CYS A 176 9.37 -1.68 -17.35
N TYR A 177 8.97 -0.69 -16.56
CA TYR A 177 9.75 0.04 -15.58
C TYR A 177 8.96 0.16 -14.28
N ARG A 178 9.64 0.45 -13.17
CA ARG A 178 9.03 1.00 -11.95
C ARG A 178 9.67 2.33 -11.62
N ALA A 179 8.87 3.24 -11.06
CA ALA A 179 9.40 4.38 -10.33
C ALA A 179 9.97 3.88 -9.00
N VAL A 180 11.27 4.07 -8.79
CA VAL A 180 11.94 3.79 -7.52
C VAL A 180 12.26 5.12 -6.86
N CYS A 181 11.65 5.38 -5.70
CA CYS A 181 11.81 6.61 -4.93
C CYS A 181 13.09 6.60 -4.07
N TRP A 182 13.51 7.78 -3.64
CA TRP A 182 14.53 7.91 -2.59
C TRP A 182 14.02 7.30 -1.26
N PRO A 183 14.86 6.61 -0.46
CA PRO A 183 16.31 6.43 -0.61
C PRO A 183 16.73 5.24 -1.49
N ASP A 184 15.80 4.36 -1.86
CA ASP A 184 16.10 3.10 -2.55
C ASP A 184 16.64 3.30 -3.97
N SER A 185 16.34 4.45 -4.57
CA SER A 185 16.82 4.85 -5.90
C SER A 185 18.34 5.03 -5.99
N GLN A 186 19.03 5.27 -4.86
CA GLN A 186 20.48 5.54 -4.82
C GLN A 186 21.32 4.51 -5.56
N LYS A 187 20.95 3.23 -5.45
CA LYS A 187 21.70 2.12 -6.06
C LYS A 187 21.60 2.08 -7.59
N TYR A 188 20.68 2.84 -8.17
CA TYR A 188 20.44 2.91 -9.61
C TYR A 188 21.02 4.17 -10.26
N MET A 189 21.61 5.07 -9.47
CA MET A 189 22.34 6.23 -10.00
C MET A 189 23.44 5.76 -10.96
N ASP A 190 23.55 6.44 -12.10
CA ASP A 190 24.48 6.13 -13.19
C ASP A 190 24.37 4.71 -13.78
N THR A 191 23.28 3.98 -13.50
CA THR A 191 23.05 2.65 -14.04
C THR A 191 22.44 2.75 -15.43
N LYS A 192 23.04 2.06 -16.42
CA LYS A 192 22.58 2.09 -17.81
C LYS A 192 21.13 1.59 -17.92
N GLY A 193 20.30 2.37 -18.59
CA GLY A 193 18.88 2.06 -18.80
C GLY A 193 17.96 2.58 -17.68
N CYS A 194 18.52 3.04 -16.56
CA CYS A 194 17.78 3.80 -15.57
C CYS A 194 17.74 5.28 -15.96
N GLU A 195 16.62 5.93 -15.69
CA GLU A 195 16.40 7.33 -16.03
C GLU A 195 15.95 8.12 -14.79
N LEU A 196 16.55 9.28 -14.55
CA LEU A 196 16.13 10.18 -13.48
C LEU A 196 14.77 10.78 -13.85
N ILE A 197 13.79 10.69 -12.95
CA ILE A 197 12.49 11.30 -13.14
C ILE A 197 12.64 12.83 -13.06
N GLN A 198 12.29 13.52 -14.14
CA GLN A 198 12.36 14.98 -14.27
C GLN A 198 11.03 15.62 -14.68
N ASP A 199 10.04 14.81 -15.03
CA ASP A 199 8.68 15.28 -15.32
C ASP A 199 8.02 15.87 -14.06
N GLU A 200 7.37 17.03 -14.19
CA GLU A 200 6.83 17.78 -13.04
C GLU A 200 5.72 17.02 -12.31
N ASP A 201 4.82 16.39 -13.04
CA ASP A 201 3.72 15.60 -12.46
C ASP A 201 4.28 14.32 -11.82
N ALA A 202 5.24 13.67 -12.49
CA ALA A 202 5.93 12.51 -11.93
C ALA A 202 6.72 12.86 -10.66
N LEU A 203 7.35 14.03 -10.60
CA LEU A 203 8.06 14.50 -9.42
C LEU A 203 7.12 14.77 -8.25
N GLN A 204 5.90 15.27 -8.51
CA GLN A 204 4.88 15.43 -7.48
C GLN A 204 4.43 14.08 -6.92
N GLU A 205 4.38 13.04 -7.75
CA GLU A 205 3.93 11.70 -7.35
C GLU A 205 5.02 10.85 -6.69
N PHE A 206 6.22 10.78 -7.28
CA PHE A 206 7.30 9.89 -6.85
C PHE A 206 8.38 10.60 -6.04
N GLY A 207 8.35 11.93 -5.97
CA GLY A 207 9.32 12.74 -5.26
C GLY A 207 10.63 12.95 -6.03
N SER A 208 11.45 13.86 -5.52
CA SER A 208 12.75 14.17 -6.11
C SER A 208 13.73 13.01 -5.94
N SER A 209 14.66 12.87 -6.90
CA SER A 209 15.65 11.78 -6.95
C SER A 209 15.05 10.38 -7.14
N ALA A 210 13.81 10.28 -7.62
CA ALA A 210 13.24 9.03 -8.10
C ALA A 210 13.79 8.67 -9.49
N TYR A 211 13.85 7.37 -9.79
CA TYR A 211 14.32 6.86 -11.08
C TYR A 211 13.28 5.93 -11.71
N TRP A 212 13.10 6.03 -13.03
CA TRP A 212 12.54 4.96 -13.84
C TRP A 212 13.58 3.85 -13.96
N VAL A 213 13.25 2.67 -13.44
CA VAL A 213 14.16 1.52 -13.40
C VAL A 213 13.53 0.37 -14.19
N PRO A 214 14.21 -0.18 -15.21
CA PRO A 214 13.75 -1.34 -15.96
C PRO A 214 13.46 -2.53 -15.04
N LEU A 215 12.36 -3.25 -15.28
CA LEU A 215 11.99 -4.41 -14.46
C LEU A 215 13.07 -5.51 -14.45
N SER A 216 13.89 -5.60 -15.50
CA SER A 216 15.01 -6.54 -15.57
C SER A 216 16.11 -6.29 -14.53
N LEU A 217 16.16 -5.08 -13.94
CA LEU A 217 17.11 -4.70 -12.91
C LEU A 217 16.55 -4.79 -11.49
N ILE A 218 15.23 -4.95 -11.36
CA ILE A 218 14.53 -5.06 -10.08
C ILE A 218 14.44 -6.53 -9.70
N LYS A 219 15.07 -6.88 -8.57
CA LYS A 219 15.05 -8.22 -7.98
C LYS A 219 13.94 -8.36 -6.97
#